data_AF-J5Q894-F1
#
_entry.id   AF-J5Q894-F1
#
_cell.length_a   1.000
_cell.length_b   1.000
_cell.length_c   1.000
_cell.angle_alpha   90.00
_cell.angle_beta   90.00
_cell.angle_gamma   90.00
#
_symmetry.space_group_name_H-M   'P 1'
#
loop_
_entity.id
_entity.type
_entity.pdbx_description
1 polymer ?
#
loop_
_entity_poly.entity_id
_entity_poly.type
_entity_poly.pdbx_seq_one_letter_code
_entity_poly.pdbx_strand_id
1 'polypeptide(L)' 'MLVCVSPRRRHRRHLGFRFNRSLAFAILPPDYAAEGTKLKIKILSATYNATVVGGSPFNTENAALRG' A
#
# COMPACT_ATOMS: atom_id res chain seq x y z
N MET A 1 9.37 0.09 -1.35
CA MET A 1 8.22 -0.11 -2.26
C MET A 1 6.93 0.00 -1.46
N LEU A 2 5.81 0.39 -2.07
CA LEU A 2 4.56 0.57 -1.34
C LEU A 2 3.74 -0.73 -1.36
N VAL A 3 2.98 -0.96 -0.29
CA VAL A 3 2.05 -2.08 -0.21
C VAL A 3 0.68 -1.55 0.19
N CYS A 4 -0.33 -1.84 -0.64
CA CYS A 4 -1.71 -1.50 -0.34
C CYS A 4 -2.33 -2.59 0.51
N VAL A 5 -2.88 -2.23 1.66
CA VAL A 5 -3.49 -3.17 2.61
C VAL A 5 -5.00 -3.08 2.51
N SER A 6 -5.67 -4.21 2.27
CA SER A 6 -7.14 -4.25 2.25
C SER A 6 -7.67 -4.18 3.69
N PRO A 7 -8.43 -3.15 4.08
CA PRO A 7 -8.90 -3.03 5.46
C PRO A 7 -9.97 -4.08 5.76
N ARG A 8 -9.84 -4.78 6.89
CA ARG A 8 -11.00 -5.40 7.54
C ARG A 8 -11.79 -4.30 8.26
N ARG A 9 -13.12 -4.40 8.24
CA ARG A 9 -14.13 -3.38 8.64
C ARG A 9 -13.92 -2.65 9.99
N ARG A 10 -12.94 -2.99 10.83
CA ARG A 10 -12.67 -2.39 12.15
C ARG A 10 -11.38 -1.56 12.30
N HIS A 11 -10.46 -1.53 11.32
CA HIS A 11 -9.22 -0.75 11.46
C HIS A 11 -8.89 0.10 10.23
N ARG A 12 -9.18 1.41 10.32
CA ARG A 12 -8.82 2.47 9.36
C ARG A 12 -7.78 3.45 9.94
N ARG A 13 -6.73 2.95 10.60
CA ARG A 13 -5.78 3.82 11.32
C ARG A 13 -4.87 4.67 10.41
N HIS A 14 -4.63 4.23 9.17
CA HIS A 14 -3.82 4.97 8.19
C HIS A 14 -4.49 4.95 6.82
N LEU A 15 -5.59 5.70 6.70
CA LEU A 15 -6.34 5.83 5.46
C LEU A 15 -5.68 6.89 4.57
N GLY A 16 -5.24 6.51 3.37
CA GLY A 16 -4.83 7.48 2.36
C GLY A 16 -6.03 8.35 1.99
N PHE A 17 -6.03 9.62 2.40
CA PHE A 17 -7.13 10.57 2.23
C PHE A 17 -7.64 10.63 0.77
N ARG A 18 -6.73 10.48 -0.21
CA ARG A 18 -7.05 10.55 -1.64
C ARG A 18 -7.60 9.26 -2.25
N PHE A 19 -7.41 8.09 -1.61
CA PHE A 19 -7.80 6.78 -2.17
C PHE A 19 -8.74 5.96 -1.30
N ASN A 20 -9.02 6.42 -0.08
CA ASN A 20 -9.86 5.71 0.88
C ASN A 20 -9.41 4.25 1.11
N ARG A 21 -8.09 4.00 1.08
CA ARG A 21 -7.46 2.70 1.37
C ARG A 21 -6.28 2.88 2.31
N SER A 22 -5.93 1.83 3.05
CA SER A 22 -4.74 1.85 3.89
C SER A 22 -3.49 1.54 3.08
N LEU A 23 -2.47 2.39 3.20
CA LEU A 23 -1.18 2.22 2.55
C LEU A 23 -0.11 2.02 3.61
N ALA A 24 0.81 1.08 3.37
CA ALA A 24 1.99 0.87 4.18
C ALA A 24 3.22 0.85 3.27
N PHE A 25 4.36 1.31 3.78
CA PHE A 25 5.63 1.21 3.08
C PHE A 25 6.45 0.06 3.67
N ALA A 26 7.08 -0.72 2.79
CA ALA A 26 7.93 -1.84 3.20
C ALA A 26 9.15 -1.97 2.28
N ILE A 27 10.23 -2.49 2.86
CA ILE A 27 11.38 -3.01 2.13
C ILE A 27 11.12 -4.51 1.96
N LEU A 28 11.21 -5.00 0.73
CA LEU A 28 10.97 -6.40 0.38
C LEU A 28 12.23 -6.98 -0.27
N PRO A 29 12.51 -8.28 -0.10
CA PRO A 29 13.48 -8.97 -0.94
C PRO A 29 13.07 -8.86 -2.42
N PRO A 30 14.03 -8.83 -3.37
CA PRO A 30 13.75 -8.66 -4.80
C PRO A 30 12.69 -9.64 -5.34
N ASP A 31 12.72 -10.89 -4.88
CA ASP A 31 11.81 -11.96 -5.33
C ASP A 31 10.33 -11.68 -5.01
N TYR A 32 10.06 -10.81 -4.03
CA TYR A 32 8.71 -10.40 -3.63
C TYR A 32 8.40 -8.97 -4.05
N ALA A 33 9.33 -8.32 -4.77
CA ALA A 33 9.25 -6.91 -5.07
C ALA A 33 8.50 -6.59 -6.40
N ALA A 34 7.98 -7.60 -7.09
CA ALA A 34 7.24 -7.38 -8.33
C ALA A 34 5.86 -6.74 -8.04
N GLU A 35 5.46 -5.75 -8.83
CA GLU A 35 4.12 -5.15 -8.75
C GLU A 35 3.01 -6.20 -8.92
N GLY A 36 1.91 -6.05 -8.17
CA GLY A 36 0.80 -7.00 -8.18
C GLY A 36 1.00 -8.23 -7.29
N THR A 37 2.22 -8.48 -6.79
CA THR A 37 2.52 -9.58 -5.86
C THR A 37 1.60 -9.53 -4.64
N LYS A 38 0.97 -10.67 -4.34
CA LYS A 38 0.08 -10.82 -3.19
C LYS A 38 0.87 -11.23 -1.96
N LEU A 39 0.72 -10.44 -0.90
CA LEU A 39 1.41 -10.65 0.37
C LEU A 39 0.41 -10.75 1.51
N LYS A 40 0.85 -11.34 2.61
CA LYS A 40 0.17 -11.26 3.90
C LYS A 40 1.04 -10.45 4.86
N ILE A 41 0.45 -9.45 5.49
CA ILE A 41 1.13 -8.62 6.49
C ILE A 41 0.50 -8.90 7.85
N LYS A 42 1.32 -9.19 8.84
CA LYS A 42 0.88 -9.32 10.22
C LYS A 42 1.06 -7.99 10.94
N ILE A 43 -0.03 -7.40 11.40
CA ILE A 43 -0.04 -6.19 12.22
C ILE A 43 -0.62 -6.58 13.57
N LEU A 44 0.22 -6.57 14.61
CA LEU A 44 -0.12 -7.11 15.93
C LEU A 44 -0.60 -8.58 15.80
N SER A 45 -1.78 -8.89 16.35
CA SER A 45 -2.36 -10.24 16.29
C SER A 45 -3.20 -10.51 15.03
N ALA A 46 -3.26 -9.57 14.08
CA ALA A 46 -4.11 -9.69 12.89
C ALA A 46 -3.29 -9.80 11.60
N THR A 47 -3.73 -10.67 10.70
CA THR A 47 -3.14 -10.81 9.36
C THR A 47 -4.03 -10.17 8.32
N TYR A 48 -3.42 -9.40 7.42
CA TYR A 48 -4.09 -8.64 6.37
C TYR A 48 -3.55 -9.03 5.00
N ASN A 49 -4.45 -9.10 4.02
CA ASN A 49 -4.05 -9.25 2.62
C ASN A 49 -3.53 -7.90 2.12
N ALA A 50 -2.40 -7.97 1.43
CA ALA A 50 -1.73 -6.82 0.88
C ALA A 50 -1.32 -7.10 -0.57
N THR A 51 -1.19 -6.05 -1.36
CA THR A 51 -0.71 -6.14 -2.74
C THR A 51 0.40 -5.13 -2.92
N VAL A 52 1.51 -5.59 -3.48
CA VAL A 52 2.59 -4.71 -3.90
C VAL A 52 2.05 -3.77 -4.96
N VAL A 53 2.25 -2.48 -4.75
CA VAL A 53 1.99 -1.45 -5.74
C VAL A 53 3.30 -0.70 -5.97
N GLY A 54 3.53 -0.26 -7.20
CA GLY A 54 4.78 0.42 -7.56
C GLY A 54 4.93 1.77 -6.88
N GLY A 55 4.87 2.82 -7.71
CA GLY A 55 4.97 4.20 -7.25
C GLY A 55 3.80 4.64 -6.36
N SER A 56 3.82 5.93 -6.01
CA SER A 56 2.66 6.56 -5.37
C SER A 56 1.41 6.32 -6.24
N PRO A 57 0.30 5.79 -5.68
CA PRO A 57 -0.96 5.72 -6.40
C PRO A 57 -1.54 7.13 -6.69
N PHE A 58 -0.98 8.17 -6.07
CA PHE A 58 -1.32 9.56 -6.36
C PHE A 58 -0.34 10.23 -7.30
N ASN A 59 -0.89 10.85 -8.34
CA ASN A 59 -0.22 11.82 -9.19
C ASN A 59 1.10 11.29 -9.73
N THR A 60 1.05 10.11 -10.36
CA THR A 60 2.23 9.41 -10.89
C THR A 60 3.02 10.26 -11.87
N GLU A 61 2.35 11.21 -12.55
CA GLU A 61 2.96 12.13 -13.52
C GLU A 61 3.48 13.44 -12.90
N ASN A 62 3.35 13.62 -11.58
CA ASN A 62 3.68 14.85 -10.87
C ASN A 62 2.99 16.12 -11.41
N ALA A 63 1.83 15.99 -12.09
CA ALA A 63 1.09 17.10 -12.68
C ALA A 63 0.76 18.22 -11.67
N ALA A 64 0.47 17.87 -10.42
CA ALA A 64 0.20 18.84 -9.35
C ALA A 64 1.38 19.75 -8.97
N LEU A 65 2.59 19.49 -9.47
CA LEU A 65 3.81 20.25 -9.15
C LEU A 65 4.35 21.07 -10.35
N ARG A 66 3.71 20.99 -11.52
CA ARG A 66 4.21 21.56 -12.79
C ARG A 66 3.51 22.86 -13.19
N GLY A 67 3.16 23.69 -12.19
CA GLY A 67 2.63 25.04 -12.42
C GLY A 67 3.63 25.96 -13.10
#